data_AF-A0A1Q3EBF1-F1
#
_entry.id   AF-A0A1Q3EBF1-F1
#
_cell.length_a   1.000
_cell.length_b   1.000
_cell.length_c   1.000
_cell.angle_alpha   90.00
_cell.angle_beta   90.00
_cell.angle_gamma   90.00
#
_symmetry.space_group_name_H-M   'P 1'
#
loop_
_entity.id
_entity.type
_entity.pdbx_description
1 polymer ?
#
loop_
_entity_poly.entity_id
_entity_poly.type
_entity_poly.pdbx_seq_one_letter_code
_entity_poly.pdbx_strand_id
1 'polypeptide(L)'
;MNIIETILNVVYLYLAHVSSWPAATLIGFGSASLTLSKTMLYWAQEYFCGYCATGQNDLRTLVVYWIIPNGLWLLFPSLIIYTLGKDLCAQLVFADRAATALVKGKKE
;
A
#
# COMPACT_ATOMS: atom_id res chain seq x y z
N MET A 1 -10.88 11.31 0.90
CA MET A 1 -9.93 10.23 0.52
C MET A 1 -9.70 9.20 1.61
N ASN A 2 -9.55 9.56 2.90
CA ASN A 2 -9.29 8.56 3.96
C ASN A 2 -10.39 7.47 4.08
N ILE A 3 -11.65 7.81 3.82
CA ILE A 3 -12.77 6.85 3.94
C ILE A 3 -12.61 5.68 2.96
N ILE A 4 -12.23 5.95 1.71
CA ILE A 4 -12.07 4.91 0.68
C ILE A 4 -10.90 4.00 1.05
N GLU A 5 -9.77 4.58 1.44
CA GLU A 5 -8.58 3.83 1.88
C GLU A 5 -8.89 2.98 3.12
N THR A 6 -9.61 3.53 4.11
CA THR A 6 -10.03 2.78 5.30
C THR A 6 -10.96 1.64 4.95
N ILE A 7 -11.95 1.87 4.08
CA ILE A 7 -12.84 0.80 3.60
C ILE A 7 -12.03 -0.30 2.91
N LEU A 8 -11.11 0.05 2.02
CA LEU A 8 -10.27 -0.93 1.32
C LEU A 8 -9.37 -1.72 2.27
N ASN A 9 -8.83 -1.08 3.31
CA ASN A 9 -8.06 -1.77 4.35
C ASN A 9 -8.93 -2.74 5.15
N VAL A 10 -10.15 -2.37 5.53
CA VAL A 10 -11.09 -3.27 6.22
C VAL A 10 -11.50 -4.43 5.31
N VAL A 11 -11.78 -4.15 4.04
CA VAL A 11 -12.10 -5.16 3.03
C VAL A 11 -10.93 -6.12 2.86
N TYR A 12 -9.69 -5.63 2.77
CA TYR A 12 -8.49 -6.46 2.76
C TYR A 12 -8.41 -7.38 3.98
N LEU A 13 -8.57 -6.85 5.20
CA LEU A 13 -8.50 -7.65 6.42
C LEU A 13 -9.58 -8.75 6.46
N TYR A 14 -10.81 -8.41 6.06
CA TYR A 14 -11.90 -9.38 5.97
C TYR A 14 -11.60 -10.46 4.93
N LEU A 15 -11.16 -10.08 3.74
CA LEU A 15 -10.90 -11.03 2.65
C LEU A 15 -9.68 -11.91 2.95
N ALA A 16 -8.66 -11.37 3.61
CA ALA A 16 -7.45 -12.10 3.96
C ALA A 16 -7.66 -13.07 5.13
N HIS A 17 -8.40 -12.66 6.18
CA HIS A 17 -8.49 -13.44 7.42
C HIS A 17 -9.82 -14.17 7.63
N VAL A 18 -10.92 -13.71 7.03
CA VAL A 18 -12.24 -14.37 7.17
C VAL A 18 -12.54 -15.23 5.96
N SER A 19 -12.40 -14.67 4.76
CA SER A 19 -12.70 -15.38 3.50
C SER A 19 -11.52 -16.23 2.99
N SER A 20 -10.29 -15.96 3.46
CA SER A 20 -9.04 -16.56 2.95
C SER A 20 -8.92 -16.49 1.41
N TRP A 21 -9.38 -15.38 0.83
CA TRP A 21 -9.40 -15.22 -0.62
C TRP A 21 -7.98 -14.90 -1.14
N PRO A 22 -7.40 -15.69 -2.07
CA PRO A 22 -6.02 -15.49 -2.52
C PRO A 22 -5.76 -14.10 -3.14
N ALA A 23 -6.75 -13.54 -3.82
CA ALA A 23 -6.64 -12.22 -4.44
C ALA A 23 -6.76 -11.06 -3.43
N ALA A 24 -6.98 -11.32 -2.14
CA ALA A 24 -6.98 -10.28 -1.10
C ALA A 24 -5.66 -9.49 -1.08
N THR A 25 -4.52 -10.15 -1.39
CA THR A 25 -3.20 -9.52 -1.50
C THR A 25 -3.20 -8.35 -2.49
N LEU A 26 -3.95 -8.44 -3.59
CA LEU A 26 -4.06 -7.37 -4.59
C LEU A 26 -4.78 -6.13 -4.02
N ILE A 27 -5.87 -6.35 -3.28
CA ILE A 27 -6.63 -5.26 -2.64
C ILE A 27 -5.78 -4.59 -1.56
N GLY A 28 -5.08 -5.36 -0.73
CA GLY A 28 -4.18 -4.82 0.28
C GLY A 28 -3.03 -4.01 -0.33
N PHE A 29 -2.41 -4.53 -1.41
CA PHE A 29 -1.35 -3.83 -2.15
C PHE A 29 -1.85 -2.51 -2.75
N GLY A 30 -3.02 -2.53 -3.40
CA GLY A 30 -3.63 -1.33 -3.99
C GLY A 30 -3.99 -0.28 -2.94
N SER A 31 -4.61 -0.70 -1.83
CA SER A 31 -4.96 0.18 -0.72
C SER A 31 -3.73 0.88 -0.13
N ALA A 32 -2.68 0.11 0.19
CA ALA A 32 -1.44 0.66 0.73
C ALA A 32 -0.75 1.61 -0.26
N SER A 33 -0.78 1.31 -1.57
CA SER A 33 -0.23 2.16 -2.63
C SER A 33 -0.96 3.50 -2.74
N LEU A 34 -2.28 3.51 -2.59
CA LEU A 34 -3.08 4.74 -2.56
C LEU A 34 -2.70 5.62 -1.37
N THR A 35 -2.55 5.02 -0.18
CA THR A 35 -2.12 5.73 1.03
C THR A 35 -0.71 6.30 0.89
N LEU A 36 0.23 5.52 0.35
CA LEU A 36 1.59 6.00 0.12
C LEU A 36 1.59 7.19 -0.85
N SER A 37 0.92 7.04 -1.99
CA SER A 37 0.88 8.05 -3.05
C SER A 37 0.29 9.37 -2.55
N LYS A 38 -0.77 9.31 -1.76
CA LYS A 38 -1.40 10.48 -1.15
C LYS A 38 -0.46 11.18 -0.17
N THR A 39 0.20 10.44 0.71
CA THR A 39 1.15 11.04 1.66
C THR A 39 2.31 11.70 0.91
N MET A 40 2.83 11.07 -0.14
CA MET A 40 3.84 11.68 -1.02
C MET A 40 3.34 12.96 -1.68
N LEU A 41 2.08 12.98 -2.15
CA LEU A 41 1.47 14.17 -2.74
C LEU A 41 1.34 15.32 -1.73
N TYR A 42 1.00 15.05 -0.46
CA TYR A 42 0.95 16.09 0.57
C TYR A 42 2.32 16.71 0.83
N TRP A 43 3.37 15.89 0.87
CA TRP A 43 4.75 16.38 0.99
C TRP A 43 5.18 17.20 -0.23
N ALA A 44 4.90 16.71 -1.44
CA ALA A 44 5.23 17.40 -2.67
C ALA A 44 4.48 18.75 -2.78
N GLN A 45 3.19 18.77 -2.43
CA GLN A 45 2.38 19.98 -2.46
C GLN A 45 2.96 21.07 -1.54
N GLU A 46 3.29 20.72 -0.30
CA GLU A 46 3.89 21.67 0.64
C GLU A 46 5.24 22.19 0.14
N TYR A 47 6.06 21.33 -0.46
CA TYR A 47 7.33 21.75 -1.05
C TYR A 47 7.14 22.74 -2.21
N PHE A 48 6.21 22.48 -3.14
CA PHE A 48 5.99 23.33 -4.30
C PHE A 48 5.24 24.64 -3.99
N CYS A 49 4.39 24.67 -2.96
CA CYS A 49 3.71 25.91 -2.55
C CYS A 49 4.50 26.76 -1.53
N GLY A 50 5.73 26.35 -1.18
CA GLY A 50 6.58 27.07 -0.23
C GLY A 50 6.08 26.99 1.21
N TYR A 51 5.60 25.82 1.63
CA TYR A 51 5.05 25.55 2.97
C TYR A 51 3.80 26.40 3.27
N CYS A 52 2.89 26.51 2.30
CA CYS A 52 1.70 27.34 2.41
C CYS A 52 0.76 26.94 3.56
N ALA A 53 0.68 25.65 3.92
CA ALA A 53 -0.15 25.19 5.03
C ALA A 53 0.64 25.03 6.34
N THR A 54 1.92 24.64 6.27
CA THR A 54 2.72 24.30 7.47
C THR A 54 3.68 25.39 7.91
N GLY A 55 4.05 26.33 7.04
CA GLY A 55 5.08 27.34 7.27
C GLY A 55 4.73 28.41 8.32
N GLN A 56 3.47 28.49 8.74
CA GLN A 56 3.04 29.36 9.85
C GLN A 56 3.39 28.77 11.24
N ASN A 57 3.75 27.49 11.31
CA ASN A 57 4.05 26.81 12.56
C ASN A 57 5.54 26.90 12.93
N ASP A 58 5.84 26.98 14.23
CA ASP A 58 7.20 26.85 14.72
C ASP A 58 7.82 25.51 14.31
N LEU A 59 9.13 25.49 14.05
CA LEU A 59 9.85 24.31 13.56
C LEU A 59 9.63 23.08 14.46
N ARG A 60 9.52 23.27 15.78
CA ARG A 60 9.27 22.16 16.71
C ARG A 60 7.89 21.55 16.52
N THR A 61 6.86 22.38 16.35
CA THR A 61 5.48 21.95 16.12
C THR A 61 5.37 21.24 14.78
N LEU A 62 6.02 21.79 13.75
CA LEU A 62 6.05 21.19 12.41
C LEU A 62 6.71 19.81 12.41
N VAL A 63 7.85 19.65 13.08
CA VAL A 63 8.54 18.35 13.14
C VAL A 63 7.69 17.31 13.88
N VAL A 64 7.17 17.66 15.07
CA VAL A 64 6.48 16.70 15.94
C VAL A 64 5.11 16.31 15.40
N TYR A 65 4.32 17.28 14.92
CA TYR A 65 2.92 17.04 14.53
C TYR A 65 2.71 16.82 13.03
N TRP A 66 3.67 17.19 12.19
CA TRP A 66 3.55 17.00 10.74
C TRP A 66 4.58 16.00 10.22
N ILE A 67 5.88 16.21 10.44
CA ILE A 67 6.92 15.35 9.84
C ILE A 67 6.88 13.93 10.40
N ILE A 68 6.92 13.75 11.72
CA ILE A 68 6.97 12.42 12.35
C ILE A 68 5.74 11.57 11.97
N PRO A 69 4.49 12.03 12.16
CA PRO A 69 3.32 11.21 11.85
C PRO A 69 3.18 10.94 10.36
N ASN A 70 3.39 11.92 9.47
CA ASN A 70 3.34 11.67 8.03
C ASN A 70 4.51 10.77 7.56
N GLY A 71 5.69 10.91 8.17
CA GLY A 71 6.86 10.06 7.89
C GLY A 71 6.62 8.60 8.26
N LEU A 72 6.00 8.34 9.41
CA LEU A 72 5.53 6.99 9.78
C LEU A 72 4.50 6.47 8.76
N TRP A 73 3.61 7.34 8.28
CA TRP A 73 2.64 7.02 7.22
C TRP A 73 3.24 6.84 5.82
N LEU A 74 4.52 7.16 5.61
CA LEU A 74 5.27 6.74 4.42
C LEU A 74 5.91 5.38 4.65
N LEU A 75 6.50 5.17 5.83
CA LEU A 75 7.23 3.94 6.16
C LEU A 75 6.32 2.71 6.19
N PHE A 76 5.22 2.75 6.94
CA PHE A 76 4.36 1.57 7.12
C PHE A 76 3.71 1.10 5.81
N PRO A 77 3.08 1.97 4.99
CA PRO A 77 2.54 1.54 3.70
C PRO A 77 3.62 1.03 2.76
N SER A 78 4.82 1.61 2.76
CA SER A 78 5.94 1.11 1.95
C SER A 78 6.33 -0.31 2.32
N LEU A 79 6.39 -0.62 3.63
CA LEU A 79 6.65 -1.99 4.10
C LEU A 79 5.54 -2.94 3.67
N ILE A 80 4.26 -2.56 3.82
CA ILE A 80 3.11 -3.38 3.42
C ILE A 80 3.12 -3.66 1.91
N ILE A 81 3.37 -2.64 1.09
CA ILE A 81 3.50 -2.77 -0.37
C ILE A 81 4.62 -3.76 -0.71
N TYR A 82 5.76 -3.67 -0.03
CA TYR A 82 6.88 -4.56 -0.26
C TYR A 82 6.55 -6.02 0.08
N THR A 83 5.95 -6.31 1.23
CA THR A 83 5.56 -7.68 1.61
C THR A 83 4.46 -8.22 0.71
N LEU A 84 3.35 -7.48 0.54
CA LEU A 84 2.23 -7.94 -0.29
C LEU A 84 2.63 -8.06 -1.76
N GLY A 85 3.50 -7.18 -2.26
CA GLY A 85 4.04 -7.27 -3.62
C GLY A 85 4.87 -8.53 -3.84
N LYS A 86 5.72 -8.91 -2.86
CA LYS A 86 6.46 -10.17 -2.91
C LYS A 86 5.54 -11.38 -2.93
N ASP A 87 4.53 -11.38 -2.06
CA ASP A 87 3.56 -12.48 -1.99
C ASP A 87 2.75 -12.60 -3.27
N LEU A 88 2.35 -11.47 -3.86
CA LEU A 88 1.63 -11.43 -5.13
C LEU A 88 2.47 -12.01 -6.28
N CYS A 89 3.74 -11.60 -6.39
CA CYS A 89 4.68 -12.15 -7.38
C CYS A 89 4.89 -13.65 -7.19
N ALA A 90 5.06 -14.12 -5.95
CA ALA A 90 5.23 -15.53 -5.65
C ALA A 90 4.01 -16.36 -6.07
N GLN A 91 2.79 -15.86 -5.81
CA GLN A 91 1.55 -16.50 -6.23
C GLN A 91 1.43 -16.57 -7.76
N LEU A 92 1.79 -15.50 -8.48
CA LEU A 92 1.80 -15.50 -9.95
C LEU A 92 2.78 -16.55 -10.52
N VAL A 93 3.99 -16.61 -9.99
CA VAL A 93 5.01 -17.59 -10.43
C VAL A 93 4.55 -19.02 -10.13
N PHE A 94 3.90 -19.26 -8.99
CA PHE A 94 3.33 -20.57 -8.67
C PHE A 94 2.22 -20.97 -9.65
N ALA A 95 1.30 -20.05 -9.95
CA ALA A 95 0.21 -20.29 -10.88
C ALA A 95 0.71 -20.58 -12.31
N ASP A 96 1.72 -19.85 -12.78
CA ASP A 96 2.36 -20.07 -14.08
C ASP A 96 2.99 -21.46 -14.22
N ARG A 97 3.71 -21.91 -13.17
CA ARG A 97 4.30 -23.25 -13.13
C ARG A 97 3.24 -24.35 -13.14
N ALA A 98 2.18 -24.18 -12.37
CA ALA A 98 1.07 -25.13 -12.32
C ALA A 98 0.38 -25.23 -13.69
N ALA A 99 0.10 -24.09 -14.33
CA ALA A 99 -0.48 -24.05 -15.68
C ALA A 99 0.41 -24.76 -16.71
N THR A 100 1.72 -24.52 -16.67
CA THR A 100 2.70 -25.18 -17.56
C THR A 100 2.73 -26.70 -17.36
N ALA A 101 2.69 -27.18 -16.12
CA ALA A 101 2.67 -28.61 -15.82
C ALA A 101 1.41 -29.31 -16.36
N LEU A 102 0.24 -28.67 -16.24
CA LEU A 102 -1.02 -29.18 -16.79
C LEU A 102 -1.00 -29.30 -18.32
N VAL A 103 -0.41 -28.31 -19.00
CA VAL A 103 -0.27 -28.34 -20.46
C VAL A 103 0.66 -29.47 -20.90
N LYS A 104 1.75 -29.70 -20.16
CA LYS A 104 2.70 -30.77 -20.47
C LYS A 104 2.07 -32.16 -20.31
N GLY A 105 1.39 -32.42 -19.19
CA GLY A 105 0.75 -33.72 -18.93
C GLY A 105 -0.44 -34.04 -19.85
N LYS A 106 -0.96 -33.07 -20.61
CA LYS A 106 -1.99 -33.29 -21.63
C LYS A 106 -1.43 -33.69 -23.01
N LYS A 107 -0.10 -33.59 -23.19
CA LYS A 107 0.63 -33.98 -24.41
C LYS A 107 1.26 -35.38 -24.31
N GLU A 108 1.31 -35.95 -23.10
CA GLU A 108 1.73 -37.33 -22.80
C GLU A 108 0.50 -38.24 -22.78
#